data_AF-A0AAV4V4L8-F1
#
_entry.id   AF-A0AAV4V4L8-F1
#
_cell.length_a   1.000
_cell.length_b   1.000
_cell.length_c   1.000
_cell.angle_alpha   90.00
_cell.angle_beta   90.00
_cell.angle_gamma   90.00
#
_symmetry.space_group_name_H-M   'P 1'
#
loop_
_entity.id
_entity.type
_entity.pdbx_description
1 polymer ?
#
loop_
_entity_poly.entity_id
_entity_poly.type
_entity_poly.pdbx_seq_one_letter_code
_entity_poly.pdbx_strand_id
1 'polypeptide(L)'
;MKEHHWLLRSVPHLMHFDIIRSPISMFLRQACQIENDPHIIAAYVNFLAIHTPDDNLQEFADLALDMAQMIVERPTIINTILSIENNSNEQNDFLSSVSEIFLNI
;
A
#
# COMPACT_ATOMS: atom_id res chain seq x y z
N MET A 1 -10.58 1.92 18.05
CA MET A 1 -9.43 2.52 17.33
C MET A 1 -9.83 2.63 15.87
N LYS A 2 -9.50 3.73 15.17
CA LYS A 2 -9.67 3.77 13.71
C LYS A 2 -8.77 2.68 13.12
N GLU A 3 -9.30 1.82 12.25
CA GLU A 3 -8.56 0.69 11.70
C GLU A 3 -7.24 1.16 11.06
N HIS A 4 -6.18 0.37 11.24
CA HIS A 4 -4.82 0.63 10.73
C HIS A 4 -4.15 1.96 11.14
N HIS A 5 -4.66 2.70 12.13
CA HIS A 5 -4.05 3.95 12.61
C HIS A 5 -2.60 3.78 13.08
N TRP A 6 -2.24 2.61 13.61
CA TRP A 6 -0.86 2.31 13.98
C TRP A 6 0.08 2.46 12.77
N LEU A 7 -0.34 2.00 11.59
CA LEU A 7 0.44 2.05 10.36
C LEU A 7 0.32 3.41 9.66
N LEU A 8 -0.91 3.82 9.35
CA LEU A 8 -1.15 5.01 8.52
C LEU A 8 -0.86 6.33 9.24
N ARG A 9 -0.81 6.30 10.58
CA ARG A 9 -0.56 7.49 11.39
C ARG A 9 0.59 7.33 12.36
N SER A 10 0.66 6.26 13.14
CA SER A 10 1.69 6.19 14.20
C SER A 10 3.10 5.96 13.64
N VAL A 11 3.25 5.10 12.62
CA VAL A 11 4.56 4.80 12.01
C VAL A 11 5.21 6.04 11.35
N PRO A 12 4.52 6.84 10.52
CA PRO A 12 5.11 8.05 9.95
C PRO A 12 5.49 9.13 10.98
N HIS A 13 4.93 9.06 12.19
CA HIS A 13 5.24 10.00 13.28
C HIS A 13 6.43 9.55 14.16
N LEU A 14 7.05 8.41 13.85
CA LEU A 14 8.23 7.95 14.59
C LEU A 14 9.41 8.91 14.38
N MET A 15 10.20 9.10 15.45
CA MET A 15 11.45 9.82 15.33
C MET A 15 12.37 9.09 14.34
N HIS A 16 12.98 9.84 13.42
CA HIS A 16 13.81 9.31 12.35
C HIS A 16 13.10 8.38 11.37
N PHE A 17 11.82 8.65 11.07
CA PHE A 17 11.04 7.89 10.08
C PHE A 17 11.80 7.71 8.75
N ASP A 18 12.50 8.73 8.26
CA ASP A 18 13.24 8.68 6.99
C ASP A 18 14.27 7.54 6.91
N ILE A 19 14.85 7.13 8.05
CA ILE A 19 15.83 6.04 8.12
C ILE A 19 15.15 4.68 7.97
N ILE A 20 13.97 4.52 8.56
CA ILE A 20 13.22 3.26 8.59
C ILE A 20 12.21 3.14 7.46
N ARG A 21 11.93 4.23 6.73
CA ARG A 21 10.95 4.31 5.65
C ARG A 21 11.18 3.24 4.58
N SER A 22 12.40 3.18 4.02
CA SER A 22 12.74 2.19 2.98
C SER A 22 12.63 0.74 3.48
N PRO A 23 13.20 0.36 4.65
CA PRO A 23 12.96 -0.96 5.26
C PRO A 23 11.48 -1.28 5.46
N ILE A 24 10.68 -0.34 5.96
CA ILE A 24 9.24 -0.53 6.16
C ILE A 24 8.54 -0.76 4.82
N SER A 25 8.83 0.04 3.79
CA SER A 25 8.26 -0.15 2.46
C SER A 25 8.59 -1.53 1.90
N MET A 26 9.84 -2.00 2.06
CA MET A 26 10.23 -3.36 1.67
C MET A 26 9.43 -4.43 2.41
N PHE A 27 9.29 -4.32 3.73
CA PHE A 27 8.52 -5.30 4.51
C PHE A 27 7.02 -5.29 4.17
N LEU A 28 6.44 -4.12 3.91
CA LEU A 28 5.04 -4.00 3.50
C LEU A 28 4.81 -4.59 2.11
N ARG A 29 5.72 -4.37 1.16
CA ARG A 29 5.68 -5.03 -0.15
C ARG A 29 5.67 -6.55 -0.02
N GLN A 30 6.52 -7.10 0.84
CA GLN A 30 6.54 -8.54 1.13
C GLN A 30 5.26 -9.01 1.83
N ALA A 31 4.74 -8.22 2.78
CA ALA A 31 3.51 -8.53 3.47
C ALA A 31 2.30 -8.58 2.52
N CYS A 32 2.23 -7.67 1.54
CA CYS A 32 1.20 -7.69 0.49
C CYS A 32 1.13 -9.01 -0.27
N GLN A 33 2.23 -9.76 -0.39
CA GLN A 33 2.26 -11.04 -1.10
C GLN A 33 1.61 -12.19 -0.32
N ILE A 34 1.56 -12.11 1.01
CA ILE A 34 1.12 -13.21 1.88
C ILE A 34 -0.09 -12.86 2.76
N GLU A 35 -0.37 -11.58 2.97
CA GLU A 35 -1.52 -11.11 3.76
C GLU A 35 -2.82 -11.56 3.10
N ASN A 36 -3.80 -12.06 3.87
CA ASN A 36 -5.08 -12.52 3.31
C ASN A 36 -6.24 -11.60 3.66
N ASP A 37 -6.04 -10.62 4.54
CA ASP A 37 -7.04 -9.62 4.86
C ASP A 37 -7.01 -8.46 3.83
N PRO A 38 -8.11 -8.26 3.06
CA PRO A 38 -8.22 -7.20 2.06
C PRO A 38 -8.09 -5.78 2.64
N HIS A 39 -8.57 -5.53 3.86
CA HIS A 39 -8.52 -4.22 4.50
C HIS A 39 -7.09 -3.86 4.91
N ILE A 40 -6.35 -4.86 5.42
CA ILE A 40 -4.94 -4.70 5.74
C ILE A 40 -4.12 -4.41 4.48
N ILE A 41 -4.37 -5.16 3.39
CA ILE A 41 -3.71 -4.91 2.10
C ILE A 41 -4.00 -3.48 1.61
N ALA A 42 -5.25 -3.02 1.66
CA ALA A 42 -5.59 -1.66 1.28
C ALA A 42 -4.80 -0.62 2.08
N ALA A 43 -4.64 -0.82 3.39
CA ALA A 43 -3.81 0.04 4.24
C ALA A 43 -2.31 -0.02 3.89
N TYR A 44 -1.78 -1.20 3.54
CA TYR A 44 -0.39 -1.34 3.10
C TYR A 44 -0.13 -0.59 1.81
N VAL A 45 -1.01 -0.74 0.81
CA VAL A 45 -0.89 -0.04 -0.48
C VAL A 45 -1.01 1.47 -0.30
N ASN A 46 -1.91 1.95 0.56
CA ASN A 46 -2.02 3.37 0.87
C ASN A 46 -0.76 3.93 1.54
N PHE A 47 -0.20 3.19 2.49
CA PHE A 47 1.09 3.59 3.09
C PHE A 47 2.20 3.66 2.03
N LEU A 48 2.28 2.68 1.14
CA LEU A 48 3.32 2.59 0.12
C LEU A 48 3.21 3.73 -0.90
N ALA A 49 2.01 4.11 -1.32
CA ALA A 49 1.81 5.24 -2.23
C ALA A 49 2.34 6.56 -1.65
N ILE A 50 2.07 6.82 -0.36
CA ILE A 50 2.43 8.09 0.30
C ILE A 50 3.91 8.13 0.71
N HIS A 51 4.50 6.99 1.09
CA HIS A 51 5.78 6.96 1.79
C HIS A 51 6.91 6.27 1.02
N THR A 52 6.69 5.80 -0.21
CA THR A 52 7.82 5.31 -1.03
C THR A 52 8.68 6.50 -1.49
N PRO A 53 10.03 6.42 -1.43
CA PRO A 53 10.91 7.56 -1.73
C PRO A 53 10.92 7.98 -3.21
N ASP A 54 10.55 9.21 -3.54
CA ASP A 54 10.54 9.74 -4.93
C ASP A 54 11.94 9.81 -5.56
N ASP A 55 12.97 9.81 -4.73
CA ASP A 55 14.36 10.01 -5.13
C ASP A 55 14.96 8.80 -5.87
N ASN A 56 14.28 7.65 -5.90
CA ASN A 56 14.74 6.43 -6.54
C ASN A 56 13.69 5.80 -7.47
N LEU A 57 13.74 6.17 -8.75
CA LEU A 57 12.83 5.66 -9.78
C LEU A 57 12.81 4.13 -9.88
N GLN A 58 13.94 3.46 -9.61
CA GLN A 58 13.99 1.99 -9.63
C GLN A 58 13.13 1.38 -8.51
N GLU A 59 13.14 1.97 -7.31
CA GLU A 59 12.32 1.49 -6.20
C GLU A 59 10.82 1.64 -6.49
N PHE A 60 10.43 2.74 -7.14
CA PHE A 60 9.05 2.95 -7.58
C PHE A 60 8.63 1.98 -8.69
N ALA A 61 9.50 1.74 -9.68
CA ALA A 61 9.25 0.76 -10.73
C ALA A 61 9.08 -0.65 -10.14
N ASP A 62 9.92 -1.03 -9.18
CA ASP A 62 9.84 -2.33 -8.50
C ASP A 62 8.56 -2.43 -7.64
N LEU A 63 8.16 -1.36 -6.96
CA LEU A 63 6.89 -1.30 -6.22
C LEU A 63 5.71 -1.51 -7.16
N ALA A 64 5.68 -0.81 -8.29
CA ALA A 64 4.59 -0.94 -9.25
C ALA A 64 4.51 -2.33 -9.87
N LEU A 65 5.67 -2.97 -10.13
CA LEU A 65 5.72 -4.35 -10.59
C LEU A 65 5.11 -5.30 -9.55
N ASP A 66 5.47 -5.13 -8.27
CA ASP A 66 4.89 -5.93 -7.18
C ASP A 66 3.38 -5.73 -7.04
N MET A 67 2.90 -4.50 -7.18
CA MET A 67 1.47 -4.19 -7.14
C MET A 67 0.74 -4.81 -8.32
N ALA A 68 1.31 -4.73 -9.53
CA ALA A 68 0.75 -5.37 -10.72
C ALA A 68 0.68 -6.90 -10.55
N GLN A 69 1.75 -7.52 -10.04
CA GLN A 69 1.79 -8.94 -9.78
C GLN A 69 0.72 -9.36 -8.75
N MET A 70 0.63 -8.65 -7.62
CA MET A 70 -0.39 -8.92 -6.60
C MET A 70 -1.80 -8.83 -7.18
N ILE A 71 -2.07 -7.82 -8.01
CA ILE A 71 -3.38 -7.62 -8.62
C ILE A 71 -3.75 -8.77 -9.56
N VAL A 72 -2.80 -9.25 -10.35
CA VAL A 72 -2.99 -10.34 -11.31
C VAL A 72 -3.12 -11.70 -10.61
N GLU A 73 -2.31 -11.95 -9.58
CA GLU A 73 -2.23 -13.26 -8.92
C GLU A 73 -3.32 -13.47 -7.87
N ARG A 74 -3.91 -12.39 -7.33
CA ARG A 74 -4.84 -12.47 -6.17
C ARG A 74 -6.20 -11.83 -6.45
N PRO A 75 -6.90 -12.18 -7.55
CA PRO A 75 -8.11 -11.48 -7.99
C PRO A 75 -9.26 -11.54 -6.98
N THR A 76 -9.37 -12.59 -6.16
CA THR A 76 -10.41 -12.67 -5.11
C THR A 76 -10.23 -11.60 -4.04
N ILE A 77 -9.00 -11.34 -3.61
CA ILE A 77 -8.69 -10.30 -2.63
C ILE A 77 -8.97 -8.93 -3.24
N ILE A 78 -8.47 -8.68 -4.46
CA ILE A 78 -8.69 -7.41 -5.15
C ILE A 78 -10.17 -7.16 -5.35
N ASN A 79 -10.92 -8.14 -5.83
CA ASN A 79 -12.37 -8.01 -5.99
C ASN A 79 -13.05 -7.74 -4.64
N THR A 80 -12.58 -8.32 -3.54
CA THR A 80 -13.12 -8.01 -2.21
C THR A 80 -12.87 -6.55 -1.82
N ILE A 81 -11.67 -6.01 -2.09
CA ILE A 81 -11.35 -4.58 -1.87
C ILE A 81 -12.23 -3.67 -2.75
N LEU A 82 -12.45 -4.06 -4.01
CA LEU A 82 -13.24 -3.29 -4.98
C LEU A 82 -14.76 -3.43 -4.79
N SER A 83 -15.21 -4.52 -4.15
CA SER A 83 -16.62 -4.81 -3.88
C SER A 83 -17.01 -4.43 -2.45
N ILE A 84 -16.28 -3.53 -1.78
CA ILE A 84 -16.74 -2.95 -0.51
C ILE A 84 -17.92 -2.00 -0.84
N GLU A 85 -19.11 -2.60 -1.03
CA GLU A 85 -20.32 -2.07 -1.68
C GLU A 85 -20.96 -0.84 -1.00
N ASN A 86 -20.34 -0.22 0.01
CA ASN A 86 -20.91 0.90 0.75
C ASN A 86 -19.87 2.00 1.04
N ASN A 87 -19.43 2.74 0.01
CA ASN A 87 -18.87 4.10 0.15
C ASN A 87 -17.81 4.26 1.25
N SER A 88 -16.97 3.25 1.47
CA SER A 88 -15.87 3.35 2.42
C SER A 88 -14.72 4.09 1.75
N ASN A 89 -14.18 5.10 2.43
CA ASN A 89 -12.96 5.80 2.01
C ASN A 89 -11.88 4.81 1.54
N GLU A 90 -11.81 3.61 2.14
CA GLU A 90 -10.85 2.54 1.81
C GLU A 90 -10.80 2.09 0.35
N GLN A 91 -11.95 1.95 -0.34
CA GLN A 91 -11.93 1.57 -1.76
C GLN A 91 -11.31 2.69 -2.60
N ASN A 92 -11.75 3.92 -2.36
CA ASN A 92 -11.24 5.09 -3.07
C ASN A 92 -9.77 5.31 -2.74
N ASP A 93 -9.39 5.16 -1.47
CA ASP A 93 -8.01 5.27 -0.99
C ASP A 93 -7.14 4.21 -1.69
N PHE A 94 -7.58 2.96 -1.77
CA PHE A 94 -6.85 1.91 -2.49
C PHE A 94 -6.68 2.24 -3.97
N LEU A 95 -7.77 2.60 -4.68
CA LEU A 95 -7.71 2.94 -6.10
C LEU A 95 -6.83 4.17 -6.37
N SER A 96 -6.93 5.21 -5.54
CA SER A 96 -6.08 6.38 -5.60
C SER A 96 -4.61 6.03 -5.37
N SER A 97 -4.33 5.18 -4.39
CA SER A 97 -2.97 4.73 -4.05
C SER A 97 -2.35 3.93 -5.20
N VAL A 98 -3.10 2.99 -5.76
CA VAL A 98 -2.67 2.21 -6.93
C VAL A 98 -2.43 3.13 -8.12
N SER A 99 -3.33 4.09 -8.37
CA SER A 99 -3.16 5.08 -9.43
C SER A 99 -1.90 5.92 -9.23
N GLU A 100 -1.63 6.37 -8.02
CA GLU A 100 -0.43 7.16 -7.68
C GLU A 100 0.84 6.36 -7.93
N ILE A 101 0.89 5.11 -7.47
CA ILE A 101 2.03 4.20 -7.69
C ILE A 101 2.30 4.02 -9.19
N PHE A 102 1.26 3.86 -10.02
CA PHE A 102 1.46 3.65 -11.46
C PHE A 102 1.73 4.93 -12.25
N LEU A 103 1.29 6.10 -11.78
CA LEU A 103 1.48 7.38 -12.47
C LEU A 103 2.79 8.09 -12.11
N ASN A 104 3.43 7.71 -11.00
CA ASN A 104 4.69 8.30 -10.53
C ASN A 104 5.95 7.56 -11.03
N ILE A 105 5.80 6.65 -12.01
CA ILE A 105 6.91 5.98 -12.71
C ILE A 105 7.17 6.71 -14.04
#